data_AF-A0A496QNS5-F1
#
_entry.id   AF-A0A496QNS5-F1
#
_cell.length_a   1.000
_cell.length_b   1.000
_cell.length_c   1.000
_cell.angle_alpha   90.00
_cell.angle_beta   90.00
_cell.angle_gamma   90.00
#
_symmetry.space_group_name_H-M   'P 1'
#
loop_
_entity.id
_entity.type
_entity.pdbx_description
1 polymer ?
#
loop_
_entity_poly.entity_id
_entity_poly.type
_entity_poly.pdbx_seq_one_letter_code
_entity_poly.pdbx_strand_id
1 'polypeptide(L)'
;MNELSRLFTDSDLLYLVQVLIPQASSPSRMVKVLREDQDILEGMLANPALVEHLMSSEEEIVKISPPLLFAVLLYAVRNDLEKRAFTIERSSHDTVAVFDRDRLATFLEKAEIRYYLVDMLSSFVRVNSITIPVRVRKGVWHKYRISDFDIESLLSYSEMIEPEHRFPALKRIADLCLFLIGVF
;
A
#
# COMPACT_ATOMS: atom_id res chain seq x y z
N MET A 1 9.32 -17.89 -2.06
CA MET A 1 8.08 -17.14 -2.36
C MET A 1 8.30 -15.70 -1.95
N ASN A 2 8.34 -14.81 -2.94
CA ASN A 2 8.70 -13.40 -2.82
C ASN A 2 7.65 -12.59 -2.01
N GLU A 3 8.08 -11.73 -1.08
CA GLU A 3 7.22 -10.89 -0.23
C GLU A 3 6.30 -9.96 -1.05
N LEU A 4 6.81 -9.32 -2.12
CA LEU A 4 6.00 -8.46 -2.98
C LEU A 4 4.88 -9.23 -3.66
N SER A 5 5.22 -10.40 -4.19
CA SER A 5 4.26 -11.23 -4.89
C SER A 5 3.09 -11.58 -3.95
N ARG A 6 3.33 -11.83 -2.66
CA ARG A 6 2.25 -12.19 -1.70
C ARG A 6 1.18 -11.11 -1.55
N LEU A 7 1.49 -9.85 -1.85
CA LEU A 7 0.53 -8.75 -1.81
C LEU A 7 -0.47 -8.81 -2.98
N PHE A 8 -0.15 -9.52 -4.06
CA PHE A 8 -0.94 -9.56 -5.28
C PHE A 8 -1.72 -10.86 -5.41
N THR A 9 -2.96 -10.76 -5.90
CA THR A 9 -3.77 -11.91 -6.29
C THR A 9 -3.24 -12.54 -7.58
N ASP A 10 -3.65 -13.78 -7.89
CA ASP A 10 -3.30 -14.39 -9.19
C ASP A 10 -3.91 -13.60 -10.36
N SER A 11 -5.06 -12.94 -10.13
CA SER A 11 -5.70 -12.06 -11.12
C SER A 11 -4.84 -10.84 -11.42
N ASP A 12 -4.22 -10.24 -10.40
CA ASP A 12 -3.30 -9.11 -10.56
C ASP A 12 -2.08 -9.50 -11.40
N LEU A 13 -1.47 -10.65 -11.10
CA LEU A 13 -0.33 -11.14 -11.87
C LEU A 13 -0.71 -11.48 -13.31
N LEU A 14 -1.90 -12.06 -13.51
CA LEU A 14 -2.42 -12.32 -14.84
C LEU A 14 -2.66 -11.03 -15.62
N TYR A 15 -3.20 -10.00 -14.96
CA TYR A 15 -3.41 -8.67 -15.54
C TYR A 15 -2.09 -8.08 -16.02
N LEU A 16 -1.04 -8.09 -15.19
CA LEU A 16 0.30 -7.62 -15.59
C LEU A 16 0.81 -8.31 -16.86
N VAL A 17 0.62 -9.63 -16.97
CA VAL A 17 1.04 -10.40 -18.14
C VAL A 17 0.22 -10.05 -19.37
N GLN A 18 -1.09 -9.87 -19.24
CA GLN A 18 -1.97 -9.52 -20.36
C GLN A 18 -1.65 -8.13 -20.92
N VAL A 19 -1.34 -7.16 -20.07
CA VAL A 19 -1.03 -5.79 -20.49
C VAL A 19 0.36 -5.71 -21.14
N LEU A 20 1.38 -6.28 -20.51
CA LEU A 20 2.77 -6.12 -20.96
C LEU A 20 3.22 -7.17 -21.98
N ILE A 21 2.59 -8.35 -21.97
CA ILE A 21 2.94 -9.47 -22.84
C ILE A 21 1.65 -10.07 -23.45
N PRO A 22 0.89 -9.30 -24.24
CA PRO A 22 -0.42 -9.73 -24.75
C PRO A 22 -0.35 -10.99 -25.62
N GLN A 23 0.82 -11.29 -26.20
CA GLN A 23 1.06 -12.46 -27.05
C GLN A 23 1.67 -13.65 -26.30
N ALA A 24 1.68 -13.62 -24.96
CA ALA A 24 2.21 -14.72 -24.15
C ALA A 24 1.47 -16.03 -24.45
N SER A 25 2.20 -17.05 -24.90
CA SER A 25 1.62 -18.35 -25.27
C SER A 25 0.99 -19.09 -24.08
N SER A 26 1.40 -18.76 -22.84
CA SER A 26 0.81 -19.33 -21.63
C SER A 26 0.87 -18.34 -20.46
N PRO A 27 -0.13 -17.44 -20.33
CA PRO A 27 -0.17 -16.44 -19.27
C PRO A 27 -0.14 -17.07 -17.86
N SER A 28 -0.81 -18.21 -17.67
CA SER A 28 -0.85 -18.91 -16.38
C SER A 28 0.51 -19.49 -15.94
N ARG A 29 1.40 -19.82 -16.88
CA ARG A 29 2.78 -20.23 -16.53
C ARG A 29 3.59 -19.02 -16.09
N MET A 30 3.37 -17.86 -16.73
CA MET A 30 4.05 -16.63 -16.35
C MET A 30 3.68 -16.18 -14.93
N VAL A 31 2.42 -16.38 -14.51
CA VAL A 31 2.02 -16.13 -13.10
C VAL A 31 2.90 -16.89 -12.12
N LYS A 32 3.26 -18.16 -12.39
CA LYS A 32 4.16 -18.93 -11.52
C LYS A 32 5.58 -18.34 -11.49
N VAL A 33 6.08 -17.92 -12.65
CA VAL A 33 7.39 -17.25 -12.74
C VAL A 33 7.38 -15.97 -11.88
N LEU A 34 6.34 -15.14 -11.97
CA LEU A 34 6.22 -13.90 -11.18
C LEU A 34 6.09 -14.12 -9.66
N ARG A 35 5.62 -15.30 -9.23
CA ARG A 35 5.58 -15.69 -7.80
C ARG A 35 6.97 -16.07 -7.26
N GLU A 36 7.84 -16.56 -8.14
CA GLU A 36 9.16 -17.10 -7.79
C GLU A 36 10.29 -16.09 -8.03
N ASP A 37 10.18 -15.28 -9.08
CA ASP A 37 11.20 -14.33 -9.53
C ASP A 37 10.75 -12.89 -9.24
N GLN A 38 11.42 -12.27 -8.27
CA GLN A 38 11.16 -10.91 -7.85
C GLN A 38 11.61 -9.87 -8.86
N ASP A 39 12.77 -10.08 -9.48
CA ASP A 39 13.36 -9.08 -10.37
C ASP A 39 12.52 -8.89 -11.63
N ILE A 40 11.95 -9.99 -12.15
CA ILE A 40 11.00 -9.93 -13.27
C ILE A 40 9.74 -9.15 -12.86
N LEU A 41 9.16 -9.45 -11.69
CA LEU A 41 7.95 -8.77 -11.22
C LEU A 41 8.20 -7.27 -11.01
N GLU A 42 9.30 -6.89 -10.36
CA GLU A 42 9.68 -5.49 -10.18
C GLU A 42 9.94 -4.78 -11.51
N GLY A 43 10.59 -5.45 -12.46
CA GLY A 43 10.81 -4.93 -13.81
C GLY A 43 9.49 -4.68 -14.56
N MET A 44 8.50 -5.56 -14.39
CA MET A 44 7.16 -5.35 -14.95
C MET A 44 6.46 -4.16 -14.29
N LEU A 45 6.47 -4.06 -12.96
CA LEU A 45 5.86 -2.94 -12.23
C LEU A 45 6.49 -1.58 -12.58
N ALA A 46 7.79 -1.57 -12.91
CA ALA A 46 8.51 -0.37 -13.34
C ALA A 46 8.20 0.03 -14.79
N ASN A 47 7.40 -0.73 -15.55
CA ASN A 47 7.14 -0.43 -16.95
C ASN A 47 6.13 0.74 -17.08
N PRO A 48 6.49 1.88 -17.71
CA PRO A 48 5.59 3.02 -17.88
C PRO A 48 4.27 2.69 -18.58
N ALA A 49 4.26 1.69 -19.47
CA ALA A 49 3.07 1.27 -20.19
C ALA A 49 1.94 0.79 -19.25
N LEU A 50 2.27 0.29 -18.05
CA LEU A 50 1.24 -0.06 -17.06
C LEU A 50 0.49 1.16 -16.56
N VAL A 51 1.20 2.25 -16.25
CA VAL A 51 0.58 3.48 -15.77
C VAL A 51 -0.29 4.08 -16.87
N GLU A 52 0.23 4.15 -18.10
CA GLU A 52 -0.52 4.64 -19.25
C GLU A 52 -1.79 3.81 -19.49
N HIS A 53 -1.69 2.49 -19.39
CA HIS A 53 -2.83 1.60 -19.55
C HIS A 53 -3.87 1.76 -18.42
N LEU A 54 -3.45 1.79 -17.16
CA LEU A 54 -4.35 1.99 -16.02
C LEU A 54 -5.05 3.35 -16.07
N MET A 55 -4.35 4.40 -16.51
CA MET A 55 -4.91 5.74 -16.63
C MET A 55 -5.73 5.94 -17.91
N SER A 56 -5.79 4.94 -18.80
CA SER A 56 -6.56 5.05 -20.04
C SER A 56 -8.07 5.02 -19.82
N SER A 57 -8.55 4.37 -18.75
CA SER A 57 -9.96 4.37 -18.35
C SER A 57 -10.13 3.94 -16.90
N GLU A 58 -11.21 4.40 -16.26
CA GLU A 58 -11.59 3.96 -14.90
C GLU A 58 -11.88 2.45 -14.85
N GLU A 59 -12.32 1.86 -15.96
CA GLU A 59 -12.57 0.42 -16.08
C GLU A 59 -11.30 -0.43 -15.89
N GLU A 60 -10.12 0.10 -16.24
CA GLU A 60 -8.86 -0.61 -16.01
C GLU A 60 -8.47 -0.61 -14.52
N ILE A 61 -8.74 0.48 -13.82
CA ILE A 61 -8.43 0.61 -12.39
C ILE A 61 -9.24 -0.38 -11.55
N VAL A 62 -10.52 -0.60 -11.89
CA VAL A 62 -11.39 -1.52 -11.14
C VAL A 62 -11.09 -3.01 -11.39
N LYS A 63 -10.27 -3.35 -12.39
CA LYS A 63 -9.86 -4.74 -12.68
C LYS A 63 -8.73 -5.24 -11.79
N ILE A 64 -8.03 -4.34 -11.10
CA ILE A 64 -6.88 -4.66 -10.28
C ILE A 64 -7.16 -4.47 -8.80
N SER A 65 -6.41 -5.19 -7.96
CA SER A 65 -6.47 -4.98 -6.52
C SER A 65 -5.81 -3.66 -6.12
N PRO A 66 -6.23 -3.06 -4.98
CA PRO A 66 -5.56 -1.87 -4.48
C PRO A 66 -4.04 -2.04 -4.24
N PRO A 67 -3.54 -3.18 -3.72
CA PRO A 67 -2.09 -3.41 -3.65
C PRO A 67 -1.38 -3.26 -4.99
N LEU A 68 -1.93 -3.82 -6.07
CA LEU A 68 -1.32 -3.68 -7.40
C LEU A 68 -1.35 -2.22 -7.87
N LEU A 69 -2.45 -1.51 -7.65
CA LEU A 69 -2.56 -0.08 -8.02
C LEU A 69 -1.47 0.75 -7.32
N PHE A 70 -1.36 0.63 -6.00
CA PHE A 70 -0.37 1.38 -5.24
C PHE A 70 1.05 0.98 -5.59
N ALA A 71 1.32 -0.30 -5.86
CA ALA A 71 2.63 -0.73 -6.34
C ALA A 71 2.99 -0.05 -7.66
N VAL A 72 2.12 -0.10 -8.68
CA VAL A 72 2.38 0.55 -9.98
C VAL A 72 2.65 2.04 -9.81
N LEU A 73 1.86 2.74 -8.98
CA LEU A 73 2.06 4.17 -8.71
C LEU A 73 3.39 4.46 -8.00
N LEU A 74 3.80 3.65 -7.01
CA LEU A 74 5.08 3.82 -6.30
C LEU A 74 6.28 3.58 -7.23
N TYR A 75 6.21 2.58 -8.11
CA TYR A 75 7.24 2.34 -9.11
C TYR A 75 7.29 3.46 -10.16
N ALA A 76 6.14 4.03 -10.53
CA ALA A 76 6.07 5.20 -11.40
C ALA A 76 6.72 6.42 -10.74
N VAL A 77 6.42 6.70 -9.46
CA VAL A 77 7.03 7.79 -8.69
C VAL A 77 8.55 7.61 -8.61
N ARG A 78 9.04 6.41 -8.34
CA ARG A 78 10.49 6.11 -8.34
C ARG A 78 11.14 6.47 -9.69
N ASN A 79 10.56 6.01 -10.79
CA ASN A 79 11.07 6.29 -12.13
C ASN A 79 11.00 7.79 -12.48
N ASP A 80 9.99 8.52 -11.98
CA ASP A 80 9.85 9.96 -12.17
C ASP A 80 10.88 10.75 -11.36
N LEU A 81 11.19 10.32 -10.13
CA LEU A 81 12.23 10.90 -9.30
C LEU A 81 13.61 10.74 -9.95
N GLU A 82 13.88 9.64 -10.63
CA GLU A 82 15.12 9.48 -11.41
C GLU A 82 15.26 10.54 -12.53
N LYS A 83 14.14 11.02 -13.10
CA LYS A 83 14.13 11.94 -14.25
C LYS A 83 13.99 13.42 -13.88
N ARG A 84 13.51 13.75 -12.67
CA ARG A 84 13.24 15.13 -12.23
C ARG A 84 14.30 15.62 -11.25
N ALA A 85 14.68 16.89 -11.34
CA ALA A 85 15.69 17.51 -10.48
C ALA A 85 15.17 17.98 -9.09
N PHE A 86 13.85 17.94 -8.85
CA PHE A 86 13.21 18.42 -7.62
C PHE A 86 11.84 17.75 -7.41
N THR A 87 11.41 17.65 -6.14
CA THR A 87 10.03 17.33 -5.75
C THR A 87 9.26 18.63 -5.50
N ILE A 88 7.95 18.64 -5.73
CA ILE A 88 7.10 19.81 -5.49
C ILE A 88 6.25 19.55 -4.26
N GLU A 89 6.43 20.33 -3.20
CA GLU A 89 5.51 20.35 -2.06
C GLU A 89 4.55 21.53 -2.17
N ARG A 90 3.26 21.27 -1.91
CA ARG A 90 2.24 22.31 -1.83
C ARG A 90 2.00 22.68 -0.38
N SER A 91 2.42 23.88 0.01
CA SER A 91 1.95 24.55 1.23
C SER A 91 0.71 25.39 0.90
N SER A 92 -0.07 25.77 1.92
CA SER A 92 -1.34 26.50 1.81
C SER A 92 -1.26 27.80 1.00
N HIS A 93 -0.06 28.38 0.84
CA HIS A 93 0.17 29.63 0.11
C HIS A 93 1.27 29.55 -0.97
N ASP A 94 2.14 28.53 -0.96
CA ASP A 94 3.29 28.44 -1.87
C ASP A 94 3.52 27.01 -2.36
N THR A 95 3.97 26.89 -3.60
CA THR A 95 4.46 25.64 -4.19
C THR A 95 5.99 25.66 -4.10
N VAL A 96 6.57 24.90 -3.18
CA VAL A 96 8.01 24.91 -2.91
C VAL A 96 8.66 23.71 -3.58
N ALA A 97 9.70 23.96 -4.37
CA ALA A 97 10.58 22.90 -4.83
C ALA A 97 11.41 22.41 -3.63
N VAL A 98 11.13 21.19 -3.15
CA VAL A 98 11.91 20.55 -2.10
C VAL A 98 12.97 19.68 -2.77
N PHE A 99 14.23 20.01 -2.50
CA PHE A 99 15.40 19.36 -3.09
C PHE A 99 15.84 18.12 -2.30
N ASP A 100 14.90 17.34 -1.77
CA ASP A 100 15.15 16.08 -1.04
C ASP A 100 15.09 14.84 -1.96
N ARG A 101 15.20 15.06 -3.28
CA ARG A 101 15.13 14.00 -4.30
C ARG A 101 16.02 12.81 -3.98
N ASP A 102 17.29 13.02 -3.71
CA ASP A 102 18.24 11.91 -3.51
C ASP A 102 17.89 11.12 -2.25
N ARG A 103 17.44 11.80 -1.19
CA ARG A 103 16.99 11.15 0.05
C ARG A 103 15.72 10.32 -0.18
N LEU A 104 14.76 10.85 -0.94
CA LEU A 104 13.52 10.15 -1.28
C LEU A 104 13.76 9.00 -2.26
N ALA A 105 14.64 9.18 -3.25
CA ALA A 105 15.05 8.14 -4.18
C ALA A 105 15.72 6.98 -3.42
N THR A 106 16.71 7.25 -2.57
CA THR A 106 17.34 6.23 -1.72
C THR A 106 16.36 5.58 -0.74
N PHE A 107 15.33 6.30 -0.29
CA PHE A 107 14.28 5.73 0.54
C PHE A 107 13.41 4.75 -0.26
N LEU A 108 12.95 5.12 -1.45
CA LEU A 108 12.12 4.29 -2.33
C LEU A 108 12.89 3.19 -3.07
N GLU A 109 14.22 3.25 -3.13
CA GLU A 109 15.09 2.17 -3.65
C GLU A 109 15.01 0.90 -2.80
N LYS A 110 14.71 1.03 -1.50
CA LYS A 110 14.58 -0.12 -0.59
C LYS A 110 13.28 -0.86 -0.85
N ALA A 111 13.38 -2.13 -1.21
CA ALA A 111 12.23 -2.98 -1.53
C ALA A 111 11.27 -3.10 -0.33
N GLU A 112 11.81 -3.26 0.89
CA GLU A 112 11.02 -3.40 2.11
C GLU A 112 10.17 -2.16 2.40
N ILE A 113 10.70 -0.98 2.10
CA ILE A 113 9.97 0.29 2.22
C ILE A 113 8.83 0.35 1.22
N ARG A 114 9.07 -0.02 -0.06
CA ARG A 114 8.00 -0.09 -1.05
C ARG A 114 6.90 -1.05 -0.62
N TYR A 115 7.26 -2.21 -0.08
CA TYR A 115 6.28 -3.23 0.34
C TYR A 115 5.45 -2.76 1.51
N TYR A 116 6.10 -2.14 2.50
CA TYR A 116 5.42 -1.50 3.60
C TYR A 116 4.46 -0.41 3.13
N LEU A 117 4.88 0.46 2.20
CA LEU A 117 4.01 1.52 1.67
C LEU A 117 2.83 0.96 0.88
N VAL A 118 3.02 -0.10 0.08
CA VAL A 118 1.92 -0.77 -0.62
C VAL A 118 0.90 -1.34 0.37
N ASP A 119 1.36 -2.06 1.39
CA ASP A 119 0.50 -2.64 2.43
C ASP A 119 -0.23 -1.55 3.23
N MET A 120 0.52 -0.53 3.68
CA MET A 120 0.00 0.62 4.42
C MET A 120 -1.07 1.37 3.62
N LEU A 121 -0.80 1.76 2.37
CA LEU A 121 -1.77 2.50 1.55
C LEU A 121 -3.01 1.65 1.25
N SER A 122 -2.82 0.36 0.95
CA SER A 122 -3.92 -0.58 0.71
C SER A 122 -4.84 -0.72 1.93
N SER A 123 -4.28 -0.66 3.13
CA SER A 123 -5.03 -0.78 4.38
C SER A 123 -5.97 0.40 4.68
N PHE A 124 -5.89 1.52 3.93
CA PHE A 124 -6.81 2.66 4.08
C PHE A 124 -7.96 2.65 3.07
N VAL A 125 -7.96 1.74 2.10
CA VAL A 125 -9.06 1.60 1.12
C VAL A 125 -10.37 1.18 1.79
N ARG A 126 -10.28 0.45 2.89
CA ARG A 126 -11.44 0.08 3.71
C ARG A 126 -11.13 0.31 5.18
N VAL A 127 -11.97 1.12 5.82
CA VAL A 127 -12.00 1.28 7.28
C VAL A 127 -12.78 0.11 7.87
N ASN A 128 -12.18 -0.58 8.84
CA ASN A 128 -12.83 -1.64 9.59
C ASN A 128 -13.23 -1.14 10.97
N SER A 129 -14.42 -1.55 11.42
CA SER A 129 -14.87 -1.28 12.78
C SER A 129 -15.50 -2.53 13.38
N ILE A 130 -15.16 -2.83 14.63
CA ILE A 130 -15.75 -3.89 15.42
C ILE A 130 -16.45 -3.30 16.65
N THR A 131 -17.47 -3.99 17.16
CA THR A 131 -18.11 -3.64 18.44
C THR A 131 -17.99 -4.81 19.39
N ILE A 132 -17.31 -4.59 20.51
CA ILE A 132 -17.06 -5.60 21.54
C ILE A 132 -17.95 -5.31 22.75
N PRO A 133 -18.85 -6.25 23.15
CA PRO A 133 -19.58 -6.13 24.39
C PRO A 133 -18.69 -6.51 25.58
N VAL A 134 -18.42 -5.57 26.46
CA VAL A 134 -17.62 -5.78 27.68
C VAL A 134 -18.52 -5.68 28.90
N ARG A 135 -18.45 -6.70 29.77
CA ARG A 135 -19.19 -6.72 31.02
C ARG A 135 -18.41 -5.96 32.09
N VAL A 136 -18.87 -4.74 32.41
CA VAL A 136 -18.24 -3.87 33.41
C VAL A 136 -18.66 -4.21 34.84
N ARG A 137 -19.87 -4.74 35.04
CA ARG A 137 -20.35 -5.23 36.35
C ARG A 137 -21.47 -6.26 36.17
N LYS A 138 -21.91 -6.89 37.27
CA LYS A 138 -22.99 -7.89 37.22
C LYS A 138 -24.25 -7.28 36.56
N GLY A 139 -24.69 -7.84 35.44
CA GLY A 139 -25.87 -7.40 34.70
C GLY A 139 -25.71 -6.16 33.82
N VAL A 140 -24.55 -5.48 33.84
CA VAL A 140 -24.30 -4.29 33.01
C VAL A 140 -23.23 -4.57 31.98
N TRP A 141 -23.64 -4.43 30.72
CA TRP A 141 -22.79 -4.55 29.55
C TRP A 141 -22.59 -3.18 28.92
N HIS A 142 -21.36 -2.88 28.51
CA HIS A 142 -21.05 -1.75 27.65
C HIS A 142 -20.61 -2.26 26.29
N LYS A 143 -21.02 -1.56 25.24
CA LYS A 143 -20.55 -1.85 23.87
C LYS A 143 -19.43 -0.87 23.57
N TYR A 144 -18.22 -1.38 23.37
CA TYR A 144 -17.07 -0.60 22.93
C TYR A 144 -16.95 -0.75 21.41
N ARG A 145 -17.06 0.36 20.69
CA ARG A 145 -16.75 0.39 19.26
C ARG A 145 -15.26 0.66 19.10
N ILE A 146 -14.58 -0.16 18.32
CA ILE A 146 -13.18 0.01 17.96
C ILE A 146 -13.15 0.19 16.45
N SER A 147 -12.54 1.28 15.99
CA SER A 147 -12.31 1.58 14.57
C SER A 147 -10.81 1.55 14.29
N ASP A 148 -10.40 0.96 13.17
CA ASP A 148 -9.00 0.98 12.72
C ASP A 148 -8.56 2.32 12.11
N PHE A 149 -9.47 3.30 12.07
CA PHE A 149 -9.25 4.67 11.62
C PHE A 149 -9.46 5.69 12.74
N ASP A 150 -9.52 5.25 14.00
CA ASP A 150 -9.63 6.11 15.18
C ASP A 150 -8.49 5.81 16.16
N ILE A 151 -7.61 6.80 16.35
CA ILE A 151 -6.43 6.70 17.21
C ILE A 151 -6.83 6.42 18.67
N GLU A 152 -7.85 7.09 19.18
CA GLU A 152 -8.27 6.93 20.58
C GLU A 152 -8.83 5.53 20.83
N SER A 153 -9.63 5.03 19.90
CA SER A 153 -10.13 3.65 19.92
C SER A 153 -8.99 2.62 19.88
N LEU A 154 -7.98 2.83 19.04
CA LEU A 154 -6.83 1.93 18.92
C LEU A 154 -5.92 1.95 20.14
N LEU A 155 -5.70 3.13 20.75
CA LEU A 155 -4.97 3.26 22.02
C LEU A 155 -5.68 2.49 23.12
N SER A 156 -6.98 2.72 23.27
CA SER A 156 -7.83 2.01 24.24
C SER A 156 -7.78 0.50 24.02
N TYR A 157 -7.85 0.04 22.76
CA TYR A 157 -7.72 -1.37 22.42
C TYR A 157 -6.34 -1.95 22.78
N SER A 158 -5.27 -1.20 22.52
CA SER A 158 -3.90 -1.63 22.82
C SER A 158 -3.65 -1.82 24.34
N GLU A 159 -4.34 -1.04 25.18
CA GLU A 159 -4.25 -1.17 26.63
C GLU A 159 -5.01 -2.40 27.16
N MET A 160 -6.06 -2.84 26.45
CA MET A 160 -6.90 -3.99 26.82
C MET A 160 -6.26 -5.34 26.47
N ILE A 161 -5.21 -5.38 25.66
CA ILE A 161 -4.53 -6.60 25.24
C ILE A 161 -3.15 -6.76 25.90
N GLU A 162 -2.73 -8.01 26.03
CA GLU A 162 -1.42 -8.37 26.61
C GLU A 162 -0.27 -7.71 25.83
N PRO A 163 0.83 -7.30 26.49
CA PRO A 163 1.93 -6.58 25.85
C PRO A 163 2.46 -7.22 24.57
N GLU A 164 2.52 -8.55 24.55
CA GLU A 164 2.99 -9.37 23.42
C GLU A 164 2.13 -9.23 22.16
N HIS A 165 0.87 -8.79 22.31
CA HIS A 165 -0.10 -8.62 21.23
C HIS A 165 -0.33 -7.16 20.84
N ARG A 166 0.37 -6.19 21.46
CA ARG A 166 0.15 -4.75 21.21
C ARG A 166 0.68 -4.26 19.87
N PHE A 167 1.68 -4.93 19.32
CA PHE A 167 2.40 -4.46 18.14
C PHE A 167 1.49 -4.12 16.95
N PRO A 168 0.50 -4.94 16.55
CA PRO A 168 -0.39 -4.62 15.43
C PRO A 168 -1.21 -3.33 15.66
N ALA A 169 -1.71 -3.10 16.88
CA ALA A 169 -2.46 -1.89 17.21
C ALA A 169 -1.56 -0.65 17.17
N LEU A 170 -0.35 -0.75 17.73
CA LEU A 170 0.64 0.33 17.71
C LEU A 170 1.12 0.64 16.28
N LYS A 171 1.35 -0.39 15.45
CA LYS A 171 1.66 -0.23 14.03
C LYS A 171 0.52 0.50 13.32
N ARG A 172 -0.73 0.10 13.53
CA ARG A 172 -1.88 0.75 12.89
C ARG A 172 -2.01 2.22 13.29
N ILE A 173 -1.75 2.56 14.56
CA ILE A 173 -1.69 3.95 15.01
C ILE A 173 -0.60 4.71 14.25
N ALA A 174 0.61 4.16 14.14
CA ALA A 174 1.69 4.79 13.39
C ALA A 174 1.34 4.98 11.90
N ASP A 175 0.78 3.95 11.25
CA ASP A 175 0.32 4.00 9.86
C ASP A 175 -0.74 5.10 9.68
N LEU A 176 -1.69 5.25 10.62
CA LEU A 176 -2.73 6.28 10.58
C LEU A 176 -2.16 7.68 10.79
N CYS A 177 -1.20 7.84 11.70
CA CYS A 177 -0.48 9.10 11.87
C CYS A 177 0.23 9.50 10.58
N LEU A 178 0.99 8.60 9.96
CA LEU A 178 1.68 8.82 8.68
C LEU A 178 0.69 9.21 7.58
N PHE A 179 -0.46 8.52 7.53
CA PHE A 179 -1.49 8.80 6.53
C PHE A 179 -2.12 10.20 6.71
N LEU A 180 -2.45 10.58 7.94
CA LEU A 180 -3.09 11.86 8.24
C LEU A 180 -2.19 13.07 8.04
N ILE A 181 -0.88 12.93 8.29
CA ILE A 181 0.09 14.02 8.09
C ILE A 181 0.43 14.23 6.61
N GLY A 182 -0.05 13.37 5.71
CA GLY A 182 0.22 13.49 4.27
C GLY A 182 1.69 13.26 3.91
N VAL A 183 2.46 12.59 4.78
CA VAL A 183 3.84 12.19 4.48
C VAL A 183 3.76 10.96 3.57
N PHE A 184 3.67 11.22 2.27
CA PHE A 184 3.79 10.23 1.20
C PHE A 184 4.74 10.77 0.12
#